data_AF-A0A329QE96-F1
#
_entry.id   AF-A0A329QE96-F1
#
_cell.length_a   1.000
_cell.length_b   1.000
_cell.length_c   1.000
_cell.angle_alpha   90.00
_cell.angle_beta   90.00
_cell.angle_gamma   90.00
#
_symmetry.space_group_name_H-M   'P 1'
#
loop_
_entity.id
_entity.type
_entity.pdbx_description
1 polymer ?
#
loop_
_entity_poly.entity_id
_entity_poly.type
_entity_poly.pdbx_seq_one_letter_code
_entity_poly.pdbx_strand_id
1 'polypeptide(L)'
;MTVTLAFRFPWGRYHATPWARHVNEGAVELPPSPWRLLRALYAVWRTRVPELDADTVHGLLTKLATPPTAYVPPHTFSHTRHYYPDSTHTRCVTSTDATLDTFAVLDRNAELALQWRGVALTQDEHDVLAKIAIAVPYLGRADSICEVRLAHDWAATDHDVWEPVDAAEFIPDNANVARVLTPDLPLRIDSLTARPVDIRRHNLLYPAGTKLMGYQRTQTPAPRRRHRRIKHIPVTAVRFAVAQRSYPSVRDTLIYTDLLRTSALAKLGRRREERRDTMLAGRRADGSRTDDGHRHAHYLPITEPGGRITDLLVWVPAGLGDDELEALTDVTHLQSPFMDKWRLTIRIAGLGMVDDIAPELVGPSTVWTTTTPFVPSRYAKKRHEWSEFVHHEVTRELDYRSYLDLDVNLTVRHGGPSFRKGRPATRDDRRRSAYLTLRTGRPVRGPLALGHNSHFGMGLFSPTTDPR
;
A
#
# COMPACT_ATOMS: atom_id res chain seq x y z
N MET A 1 -21.91 -24.64 -30.03
CA MET A 1 -22.05 -23.35 -29.33
C MET A 1 -21.07 -23.32 -28.17
N THR A 2 -20.65 -22.13 -27.74
CA THR A 2 -19.68 -21.94 -26.67
C THR A 2 -20.36 -21.18 -25.55
N VAL A 3 -20.27 -21.69 -24.32
CA VAL A 3 -20.79 -21.02 -23.12
C VAL A 3 -19.58 -20.48 -22.36
N THR A 4 -19.58 -19.19 -22.01
CA THR A 4 -18.48 -18.59 -21.24
C THR A 4 -19.02 -17.81 -20.03
N LEU A 5 -18.56 -18.17 -18.84
CA LEU A 5 -18.75 -17.36 -17.63
C LEU A 5 -17.46 -16.58 -17.35
N ALA A 6 -17.57 -15.25 -17.36
CA ALA A 6 -16.45 -14.36 -17.04
C ALA A 6 -16.67 -13.73 -15.64
N PHE A 7 -15.66 -13.86 -14.79
CA PHE A 7 -15.63 -13.42 -13.40
C PHE A 7 -14.65 -12.27 -13.25
N ARG A 8 -15.14 -11.11 -12.83
CA ARG A 8 -14.31 -9.96 -12.45
C ARG A 8 -14.27 -9.86 -10.93
N PHE A 9 -13.10 -9.61 -10.36
CA PHE A 9 -12.92 -9.44 -8.92
C PHE A 9 -12.62 -7.97 -8.61
N PRO A 10 -13.61 -7.14 -8.23
CA PRO A 10 -13.42 -5.69 -8.09
C PRO A 10 -12.33 -5.29 -7.10
N TRP A 11 -12.06 -6.14 -6.10
CA TRP A 11 -11.01 -5.92 -5.10
C TRP A 11 -9.65 -6.50 -5.50
N GLY A 12 -9.56 -7.17 -6.65
CA GLY A 12 -8.33 -7.78 -7.16
C GLY A 12 -7.84 -8.95 -6.30
N ARG A 13 -8.75 -9.61 -5.56
CA ARG A 13 -8.42 -10.73 -4.69
C ARG A 13 -9.38 -11.89 -4.90
N TYR A 14 -8.80 -13.08 -5.02
CA TYR A 14 -9.54 -14.34 -5.10
C TYR A 14 -9.04 -15.29 -4.01
N HIS A 15 -9.89 -15.51 -3.01
CA HIS A 15 -9.70 -16.38 -1.84
C HIS A 15 -10.45 -17.69 -2.03
N ALA A 16 -9.71 -18.77 -2.21
CA ALA A 16 -10.29 -20.07 -2.52
C ALA A 16 -9.44 -21.17 -1.90
N THR A 17 -9.86 -21.69 -0.74
CA THR A 17 -9.16 -22.82 -0.11
C THR A 17 -9.48 -24.11 -0.86
N PRO A 18 -8.47 -24.90 -1.29
CA PRO A 18 -8.72 -26.18 -1.94
C PRO A 18 -9.55 -27.12 -1.06
N TRP A 19 -10.34 -27.98 -1.71
CA TRP A 19 -11.04 -29.05 -0.99
C TRP A 19 -10.04 -29.94 -0.24
N ALA A 20 -10.48 -30.46 0.91
CA ALA A 20 -9.68 -31.28 1.81
C ALA A 20 -8.40 -30.62 2.36
N ARG A 21 -8.28 -29.29 2.27
CA ARG A 21 -7.17 -28.52 2.87
C ARG A 21 -7.66 -27.55 3.92
N HIS A 22 -6.80 -27.28 4.90
CA HIS A 22 -7.01 -26.24 5.90
C HIS A 22 -6.53 -24.87 5.38
N VAL A 23 -7.20 -23.79 5.81
CA VAL A 23 -6.88 -22.42 5.40
C VAL A 23 -5.42 -22.02 5.71
N ASN A 24 -4.87 -22.57 6.79
CA ASN A 24 -3.49 -22.32 7.23
C ASN A 24 -2.42 -23.06 6.42
N GLU A 25 -2.79 -23.90 5.45
CA GLU A 25 -1.81 -24.56 4.56
C GLU A 25 -1.28 -23.62 3.46
N GLY A 26 -1.81 -22.41 3.35
CA GLY A 26 -1.30 -21.43 2.38
C GLY A 26 -1.62 -21.76 0.92
N ALA A 27 -2.58 -22.64 0.65
CA ALA A 27 -2.94 -23.06 -0.69
C ALA A 27 -4.16 -22.29 -1.22
N VAL A 28 -4.11 -21.90 -2.50
CA VAL A 28 -5.21 -21.26 -3.23
C VAL A 28 -5.59 -22.15 -4.41
N GLU A 29 -6.87 -22.49 -4.53
CA GLU A 29 -7.41 -23.31 -5.62
C GLU A 29 -7.63 -22.43 -6.85
N LEU A 30 -6.64 -22.43 -7.74
CA LEU A 30 -6.64 -21.74 -9.02
C LEU A 30 -6.04 -22.68 -10.08
N PRO A 31 -6.75 -23.00 -11.19
CA PRO A 31 -8.10 -22.56 -11.55
C PRO A 31 -9.19 -23.01 -10.55
N PRO A 32 -10.36 -22.33 -10.49
CA PRO A 32 -11.47 -22.74 -9.63
C PRO A 32 -11.97 -24.13 -10.02
N SER A 33 -12.25 -24.97 -9.02
CA SER A 33 -12.81 -26.29 -9.28
C SER A 33 -14.23 -26.21 -9.88
N PRO A 34 -14.56 -27.02 -10.91
CA PRO A 34 -15.92 -27.12 -11.43
C PRO A 34 -16.93 -27.47 -10.35
N TRP A 35 -16.55 -28.31 -9.38
CA TRP A 35 -17.38 -28.62 -8.24
C TRP A 35 -17.75 -27.39 -7.40
N ARG A 36 -16.79 -26.50 -7.12
CA ARG A 36 -17.04 -25.25 -6.40
C ARG A 36 -17.96 -24.32 -7.20
N LEU A 37 -17.74 -24.22 -8.50
CA LEU A 37 -18.61 -23.41 -9.36
C LEU A 37 -20.06 -23.90 -9.29
N LEU A 38 -20.30 -25.19 -9.52
CA LEU A 38 -21.65 -25.76 -9.49
C LEU A 38 -22.33 -25.54 -8.14
N ARG A 39 -21.60 -25.68 -7.03
CA ARG A 39 -22.12 -25.36 -5.69
C ARG A 39 -22.47 -23.90 -5.54
N ALA A 40 -21.66 -22.98 -6.09
CA ALA A 40 -21.95 -21.55 -6.05
C ALA A 40 -23.22 -21.22 -6.85
N LEU A 41 -23.35 -21.76 -8.07
CA LEU A 41 -24.54 -21.56 -8.92
C LEU A 41 -25.81 -22.12 -8.25
N TYR A 42 -25.74 -23.34 -7.70
CA TYR A 42 -26.86 -23.94 -6.97
C TYR A 42 -27.25 -23.11 -5.73
N ALA A 43 -26.28 -22.68 -4.93
CA ALA A 43 -26.54 -21.87 -3.75
C ALA A 43 -27.17 -20.52 -4.12
N VAL A 44 -26.69 -19.87 -5.17
CA VAL A 44 -27.25 -18.60 -5.66
C VAL A 44 -28.67 -18.78 -6.16
N TRP A 45 -28.96 -19.84 -6.92
CA TRP A 45 -30.34 -20.16 -7.28
C TRP A 45 -31.25 -20.25 -6.05
N ARG A 46 -30.88 -21.08 -5.07
CA ARG A 46 -31.72 -21.31 -3.89
C ARG A 46 -31.88 -20.11 -2.98
N THR A 47 -30.92 -19.17 -2.96
CA THR A 47 -30.90 -18.07 -2.00
C THR A 47 -31.26 -16.71 -2.59
N ARG A 48 -31.14 -16.54 -3.91
CA ARG A 48 -31.30 -15.22 -4.56
C ARG A 48 -32.30 -15.21 -5.70
N VAL A 49 -32.48 -16.32 -6.40
CA VAL A 49 -33.44 -16.45 -7.52
C VAL A 49 -34.25 -17.76 -7.41
N PRO A 50 -34.91 -18.04 -6.26
CA PRO A 50 -35.57 -19.32 -6.00
C PRO A 50 -36.79 -19.58 -6.89
N GLU A 51 -37.28 -18.56 -7.60
CA GLU A 51 -38.42 -18.62 -8.52
C GLU A 51 -38.14 -19.34 -9.83
N LEU A 52 -36.86 -19.63 -10.14
CA LEU A 52 -36.48 -20.34 -11.37
C LEU A 52 -36.87 -21.82 -11.27
N ASP A 53 -37.32 -22.38 -12.40
CA ASP A 53 -37.75 -23.76 -12.53
C ASP A 53 -36.63 -24.76 -12.17
N ALA A 54 -36.96 -25.72 -11.29
CA ALA A 54 -35.98 -26.64 -10.74
C ALA A 54 -35.43 -27.62 -11.78
N ASP A 55 -36.27 -28.11 -12.69
CA ASP A 55 -35.86 -29.06 -13.72
C ASP A 55 -34.91 -28.41 -14.73
N THR A 56 -35.21 -27.16 -15.11
CA THR A 56 -34.34 -26.34 -15.96
C THR A 56 -32.98 -26.07 -15.31
N VAL A 57 -32.96 -25.71 -14.02
CA VAL A 57 -31.72 -25.48 -13.27
C VAL A 57 -30.91 -26.77 -13.11
N HIS A 58 -31.54 -27.89 -12.79
CA HIS A 58 -30.86 -29.19 -12.68
C HIS A 58 -30.31 -29.67 -14.03
N GLY A 59 -31.06 -29.48 -15.12
CA GLY A 59 -30.61 -29.75 -16.49
C GLY A 59 -29.38 -28.91 -16.85
N LEU A 60 -29.45 -27.60 -16.59
CA LEU A 60 -28.33 -26.66 -16.77
C LEU A 60 -27.08 -27.09 -15.98
N LEU A 61 -27.21 -27.37 -14.69
CA LEU A 61 -26.08 -27.78 -13.85
C LEU A 61 -25.48 -29.10 -14.33
N THR A 62 -26.31 -30.03 -14.82
CA THR A 62 -25.84 -31.30 -15.38
C THR A 62 -25.00 -31.08 -16.64
N LYS A 63 -25.37 -30.12 -17.50
CA LYS A 63 -24.58 -29.74 -18.68
C LYS A 63 -23.29 -29.01 -18.32
N LEU A 64 -23.33 -28.13 -17.31
CA LEU A 64 -22.14 -27.42 -16.81
C LEU A 64 -21.21 -28.31 -15.97
N ALA A 65 -21.64 -29.52 -15.61
CA ALA A 65 -20.80 -30.50 -14.91
C ALA A 65 -19.68 -31.06 -15.79
N THR A 66 -19.81 -30.96 -17.12
CA THR A 66 -18.69 -31.20 -18.02
C THR A 66 -17.54 -30.20 -17.69
N PRO A 67 -16.29 -30.66 -17.55
CA PRO A 67 -15.18 -29.78 -17.21
C PRO A 67 -14.95 -28.65 -18.25
N PRO A 68 -14.94 -27.37 -17.86
CA PRO A 68 -14.61 -26.26 -18.76
C PRO A 68 -13.10 -26.11 -18.97
N THR A 69 -12.72 -25.42 -20.04
CA THR A 69 -11.41 -24.76 -20.13
C THR A 69 -11.42 -23.53 -19.22
N ALA A 70 -10.39 -23.38 -18.38
CA ALA A 70 -10.25 -22.22 -17.49
C ALA A 70 -9.17 -21.27 -18.01
N TYR A 71 -9.51 -19.99 -18.11
CA TYR A 71 -8.61 -18.91 -18.47
C TYR A 71 -8.35 -18.07 -17.24
N VAL A 72 -7.13 -18.17 -16.72
CA VAL A 72 -6.73 -17.52 -15.47
C VAL A 72 -5.91 -16.27 -15.82
N PRO A 73 -6.31 -15.07 -15.39
CA PRO A 73 -5.56 -13.87 -15.68
C PRO A 73 -4.21 -13.86 -14.96
N PRO A 74 -3.29 -12.95 -15.33
CA PRO A 74 -2.00 -12.82 -14.65
C PRO A 74 -2.21 -12.59 -13.15
N HIS A 75 -1.52 -13.37 -12.34
CA HIS A 75 -1.76 -13.39 -10.90
C HIS A 75 -0.49 -13.61 -10.10
N THR A 76 -0.57 -13.31 -8.81
CA THR A 76 0.47 -13.65 -7.83
C THR A 76 -0.20 -14.12 -6.55
N PHE A 77 0.29 -15.19 -5.94
CA PHE A 77 -0.20 -15.63 -4.63
C PHE A 77 0.37 -14.76 -3.53
N SER A 78 -0.48 -14.38 -2.58
CA SER A 78 -0.12 -13.59 -1.41
C SER A 78 -0.93 -14.07 -0.20
N HIS A 79 -0.53 -13.64 0.98
CA HIS A 79 -1.23 -13.95 2.22
C HIS A 79 -1.12 -12.81 3.22
N THR A 80 -2.12 -12.71 4.08
CA THR A 80 -2.03 -11.93 5.32
C THR A 80 -1.83 -12.87 6.51
N ARG A 81 -1.18 -12.38 7.56
CA ARG A 81 -0.92 -13.12 8.80
C ARG A 81 -1.63 -12.43 9.95
N HIS A 82 -2.46 -13.18 10.65
CA HIS A 82 -3.22 -12.71 11.80
C HIS A 82 -2.82 -13.53 13.01
N TYR A 83 -2.55 -12.88 14.13
CA TYR A 83 -2.19 -13.53 15.38
C TYR A 83 -3.40 -13.46 16.31
N TYR A 84 -4.08 -14.58 16.46
CA TYR A 84 -5.27 -14.69 17.31
C TYR A 84 -4.89 -15.28 18.67
N PRO A 85 -5.52 -14.83 19.78
CA PRO A 85 -5.41 -15.50 21.06
C PRO A 85 -5.72 -17.00 20.93
N ASP A 86 -4.80 -17.85 21.39
CA ASP A 86 -5.03 -19.30 21.46
C ASP A 86 -5.74 -19.71 22.76
N SER A 87 -5.98 -21.00 22.96
CA SER A 87 -6.67 -21.53 24.15
C SER A 87 -5.91 -21.33 25.46
N THR A 88 -4.62 -21.02 25.41
CA THR A 88 -3.75 -20.76 26.56
C THR A 88 -3.60 -19.26 26.86
N HIS A 89 -4.16 -18.40 26.01
CA HIS A 89 -4.14 -16.95 26.20
C HIS A 89 -4.91 -16.57 27.47
N THR A 90 -4.26 -15.80 28.35
CA THR A 90 -4.88 -15.25 29.56
C THR A 90 -4.52 -13.77 29.73
N ARG A 91 -5.18 -13.07 30.66
CA ARG A 91 -4.83 -11.67 31.00
C ARG A 91 -3.37 -11.49 31.42
N CYS A 92 -2.74 -12.54 31.97
CA CYS A 92 -1.38 -12.50 32.48
C CYS A 92 -0.36 -13.14 31.52
N VAL A 93 -0.80 -13.91 30.53
CA VAL A 93 0.04 -14.64 29.59
C VAL A 93 -0.46 -14.42 28.17
N THR A 94 0.32 -13.70 27.37
CA THR A 94 0.03 -13.52 25.94
C THR A 94 0.54 -14.73 25.17
N SER A 95 -0.40 -15.57 24.72
CA SER A 95 -0.15 -16.64 23.74
C SER A 95 -1.04 -16.44 22.53
N THR A 96 -0.52 -16.67 21.33
CA THR A 96 -1.25 -16.44 20.08
C THR A 96 -0.87 -17.46 19.02
N ASP A 97 -1.86 -17.93 18.27
CA ASP A 97 -1.68 -18.75 17.08
C ASP A 97 -1.69 -17.90 15.81
N ALA A 98 -0.76 -18.19 14.91
CA ALA A 98 -0.69 -17.57 13.60
C ALA A 98 -1.69 -18.23 12.65
N THR A 99 -2.62 -17.43 12.12
CA THR A 99 -3.57 -17.82 11.08
C THR A 99 -3.21 -17.14 9.76
N LEU A 100 -3.19 -17.92 8.69
CA LEU A 100 -2.95 -17.42 7.33
C LEU A 100 -4.30 -17.19 6.63
N ASP A 101 -4.37 -16.08 5.90
CA ASP A 101 -5.41 -15.84 4.91
C ASP A 101 -4.73 -15.64 3.56
N THR A 102 -4.82 -16.65 2.70
CA THR A 102 -4.08 -16.74 1.42
C THR A 102 -5.03 -16.55 0.24
N PHE A 103 -4.58 -15.80 -0.76
CA PHE A 103 -5.36 -15.43 -1.93
C PHE A 103 -4.48 -15.22 -3.17
N ALA A 104 -5.11 -15.27 -4.34
CA ALA A 104 -4.51 -14.80 -5.58
C ALA A 104 -4.81 -13.30 -5.77
N VAL A 105 -3.79 -12.52 -6.07
CA VAL A 105 -3.88 -11.12 -6.47
C VAL A 105 -4.05 -11.06 -7.99
N LEU A 106 -5.15 -10.46 -8.44
CA LEU A 106 -5.53 -10.31 -9.84
C LEU A 106 -5.66 -8.81 -10.19
N ASP A 107 -5.48 -8.45 -11.45
CA ASP A 107 -5.85 -7.12 -11.92
C ASP A 107 -7.38 -6.92 -11.80
N ARG A 108 -7.82 -5.76 -11.31
CA ARG A 108 -9.26 -5.48 -11.01
C ARG A 108 -10.14 -5.45 -12.26
N ASN A 109 -9.54 -5.25 -13.42
CA ASN A 109 -10.21 -5.22 -14.71
C ASN A 109 -10.01 -6.51 -15.51
N ALA A 110 -9.16 -7.42 -15.04
CA ALA A 110 -9.00 -8.72 -15.66
C ALA A 110 -10.15 -9.66 -15.28
N GLU A 111 -10.51 -10.53 -16.21
CA GLU A 111 -11.58 -11.51 -16.03
C GLU A 111 -10.99 -12.91 -15.93
N LEU A 112 -11.36 -13.66 -14.90
CA LEU A 112 -11.20 -15.12 -14.92
C LEU A 112 -12.35 -15.70 -15.72
N ALA A 113 -12.08 -16.52 -16.74
CA ALA A 113 -13.16 -17.09 -17.55
C ALA A 113 -13.17 -18.62 -17.51
N LEU A 114 -14.38 -19.18 -17.48
CA LEU A 114 -14.63 -20.61 -17.63
C LEU A 114 -15.45 -20.81 -18.90
N GLN A 115 -14.92 -21.61 -19.82
CA GLN A 115 -15.48 -21.80 -21.15
C GLN A 115 -15.78 -23.27 -21.42
N TRP A 116 -17.03 -23.55 -21.76
CA TRP A 116 -17.47 -24.86 -22.24
C TRP A 116 -17.57 -24.83 -23.75
N ARG A 117 -16.69 -25.59 -24.42
CA ARG A 117 -16.76 -25.83 -25.87
C ARG A 117 -17.67 -27.03 -26.11
N GLY A 118 -18.69 -26.87 -26.96
CA GLY A 118 -19.57 -27.97 -27.35
C GLY A 118 -20.74 -28.25 -26.39
N VAL A 119 -20.94 -27.44 -25.35
CA VAL A 119 -22.16 -27.50 -24.53
C VAL A 119 -23.26 -26.69 -25.21
N ALA A 120 -24.38 -27.34 -25.50
CA ALA A 120 -25.57 -26.71 -26.07
C ALA A 120 -26.62 -26.48 -24.98
N LEU A 121 -26.92 -25.20 -24.72
CA LEU A 121 -28.00 -24.79 -23.84
C LEU A 121 -29.26 -24.50 -24.66
N THR A 122 -30.43 -24.83 -24.11
CA THR A 122 -31.70 -24.31 -24.62
C THR A 122 -31.79 -22.80 -24.32
N GLN A 123 -32.73 -22.11 -24.95
CA GLN A 123 -32.95 -20.69 -24.65
C GLN A 123 -33.30 -20.48 -23.17
N ASP A 124 -34.15 -21.34 -22.60
CA ASP A 124 -34.55 -21.27 -21.20
C ASP A 124 -33.37 -21.49 -20.24
N GLU A 125 -32.51 -22.49 -20.51
CA GLU A 125 -31.30 -22.74 -19.72
C GLU A 125 -30.31 -21.58 -19.81
N HIS A 126 -30.18 -20.97 -21.00
CA HIS A 126 -29.34 -19.80 -21.20
C HIS A 126 -29.82 -18.60 -20.38
N ASP A 127 -31.12 -18.32 -20.38
CA ASP A 127 -31.73 -17.22 -19.62
C ASP A 127 -31.66 -17.46 -18.11
N VAL A 128 -31.84 -18.71 -17.68
CA VAL A 128 -31.62 -19.15 -16.29
C VAL A 128 -30.16 -18.93 -15.88
N LEU A 129 -29.19 -19.34 -16.72
CA LEU A 129 -27.77 -19.15 -16.45
C LEU A 129 -27.41 -17.67 -16.34
N ALA A 130 -27.93 -16.83 -17.23
CA ALA A 130 -27.69 -15.38 -17.20
C ALA A 130 -28.19 -14.75 -15.88
N LYS A 131 -29.39 -15.12 -15.44
CA LYS A 131 -29.97 -14.65 -14.17
C LYS A 131 -29.15 -15.10 -12.96
N ILE A 132 -28.78 -16.39 -12.90
CA ILE A 132 -27.97 -16.92 -11.80
C ILE A 132 -26.59 -16.25 -11.79
N ALA A 133 -25.93 -16.09 -12.94
CA ALA A 133 -24.60 -15.51 -13.05
C ALA A 133 -24.55 -14.10 -12.45
N ILE A 134 -25.44 -13.20 -12.86
CA ILE A 134 -25.48 -11.81 -12.35
C ILE A 134 -25.76 -11.77 -10.83
N ALA A 135 -26.45 -12.78 -10.31
CA ALA A 135 -26.77 -12.87 -8.88
C ALA A 135 -25.62 -13.41 -8.00
N VAL A 136 -24.51 -13.91 -8.57
CA VAL A 136 -23.38 -14.45 -7.81
C VAL A 136 -22.64 -13.33 -7.06
N PRO A 137 -22.57 -13.35 -5.70
CA PRO A 137 -21.88 -12.30 -4.94
C PRO A 137 -20.37 -12.52 -4.79
N TYR A 138 -19.94 -13.77 -4.75
CA TYR A 138 -18.55 -14.18 -4.55
C TYR A 138 -18.35 -15.61 -5.07
N LEU A 139 -17.10 -15.96 -5.37
CA LEU A 139 -16.69 -17.32 -5.71
C LEU A 139 -15.58 -17.78 -4.78
N GLY A 140 -15.76 -18.91 -4.09
CA GLY A 140 -14.83 -19.39 -3.07
C GLY A 140 -15.23 -18.92 -1.68
N ARG A 141 -14.37 -18.14 -1.02
CA ARG A 141 -14.69 -17.50 0.26
C ARG A 141 -15.42 -16.17 0.05
N ALA A 142 -16.19 -15.74 1.05
CA ALA A 142 -16.93 -14.48 1.04
C ALA A 142 -16.03 -13.25 0.80
N ASP A 143 -14.73 -13.36 1.11
CA ASP A 143 -13.69 -12.35 0.85
C ASP A 143 -13.45 -12.11 -0.67
N SER A 144 -13.90 -13.03 -1.52
CA SER A 144 -13.69 -13.03 -2.99
C SER A 144 -14.88 -12.46 -3.74
N ILE A 145 -15.25 -11.22 -3.41
CA ILE A 145 -16.36 -10.54 -4.09
C ILE A 145 -16.10 -10.55 -5.60
N CYS A 146 -17.10 -10.99 -6.36
CA CYS A 146 -17.02 -11.07 -7.80
C CYS A 146 -18.28 -10.55 -8.48
N GLU A 147 -18.10 -10.13 -9.73
CA GLU A 147 -19.16 -9.90 -10.69
C GLU A 147 -19.04 -10.96 -11.77
N VAL A 148 -20.15 -11.56 -12.16
CA VAL A 148 -20.16 -12.64 -13.16
C VAL A 148 -21.10 -12.27 -14.29
N ARG A 149 -20.63 -12.47 -15.52
CA ARG A 149 -21.44 -12.29 -16.73
C ARG A 149 -21.35 -13.52 -17.63
N LEU A 150 -22.46 -13.81 -18.30
CA LEU A 150 -22.51 -14.75 -19.40
C LEU A 150 -22.05 -14.04 -20.67
N ALA A 151 -20.93 -14.48 -21.23
CA ALA A 151 -20.23 -13.80 -22.31
C ALA A 151 -20.32 -14.57 -23.63
N HIS A 152 -20.68 -13.86 -24.70
CA HIS A 152 -20.84 -14.42 -26.06
C HIS A 152 -19.55 -14.31 -26.88
N ASP A 153 -18.88 -13.15 -26.81
CA ASP A 153 -17.67 -12.84 -27.59
C ASP A 153 -16.42 -12.74 -26.70
N TRP A 154 -16.34 -13.58 -25.67
CA TRP A 154 -15.18 -13.59 -24.79
C TRP A 154 -13.98 -14.24 -25.47
N ALA A 155 -12.84 -13.54 -25.47
CA ALA A 155 -11.59 -14.04 -25.98
C ALA A 155 -10.47 -13.83 -24.98
N ALA A 156 -9.61 -14.84 -24.85
CA ALA A 156 -8.42 -14.75 -24.03
C ALA A 156 -7.42 -13.76 -24.64
N THR A 157 -6.94 -12.84 -23.81
CA THR A 157 -5.84 -11.92 -24.16
C THR A 157 -4.54 -12.39 -23.51
N ASP A 158 -4.38 -12.09 -22.22
CA ASP A 158 -3.16 -12.37 -21.44
C ASP A 158 -3.42 -13.44 -20.36
N HIS A 159 -4.12 -14.52 -20.69
CA HIS A 159 -4.53 -15.53 -19.71
C HIS A 159 -3.64 -16.79 -19.78
N ASP A 160 -3.35 -17.37 -18.62
CA ASP A 160 -2.93 -18.77 -18.55
C ASP A 160 -4.13 -19.65 -18.94
N VAL A 161 -3.93 -20.54 -19.90
CA VAL A 161 -4.95 -21.49 -20.36
C VAL A 161 -4.77 -22.81 -19.64
N TRP A 162 -5.81 -23.23 -18.93
CA TRP A 162 -5.86 -24.46 -18.16
C TRP A 162 -6.92 -25.38 -18.74
N GLU A 163 -6.49 -26.54 -19.23
CA GLU A 163 -7.36 -27.53 -19.86
C GLU A 163 -7.45 -28.79 -18.98
N PRO A 164 -8.64 -29.40 -18.89
CA PRO A 164 -8.81 -30.64 -18.16
C PRO A 164 -8.02 -31.76 -18.85
N VAL A 165 -7.24 -32.51 -18.07
CA VAL A 165 -6.53 -33.71 -18.50
C VAL A 165 -6.98 -34.88 -17.64
N ASP A 166 -7.16 -36.05 -18.26
CA ASP A 166 -7.47 -37.25 -17.50
C ASP A 166 -6.21 -37.69 -16.73
N ALA A 167 -6.36 -38.08 -15.47
CA ALA A 167 -5.23 -38.48 -14.63
C ALA A 167 -4.53 -39.76 -15.14
N ALA A 168 -5.17 -40.49 -16.06
CA ALA A 168 -4.59 -41.65 -16.75
C ALA A 168 -3.71 -41.28 -17.95
N GLU A 169 -3.76 -40.05 -18.44
CA GLU A 169 -2.89 -39.58 -19.53
C GLU A 169 -1.50 -39.21 -18.98
N PHE A 170 -0.46 -39.46 -19.78
CA PHE A 170 0.92 -39.15 -19.43
C PHE A 170 1.09 -37.63 -19.28
N ILE A 171 1.22 -37.16 -18.05
CA ILE A 171 1.57 -35.77 -17.72
C ILE A 171 3.09 -35.64 -17.75
N PRO A 172 3.68 -34.80 -18.61
CA PRO A 172 5.13 -34.56 -18.61
C PRO A 172 5.61 -34.07 -17.24
N ASP A 173 6.78 -34.52 -16.78
CA ASP A 173 7.33 -34.15 -15.45
C ASP A 173 7.48 -32.64 -15.21
N ASN A 174 7.53 -31.84 -16.28
CA ASN A 174 7.66 -30.38 -16.25
C ASN A 174 6.33 -29.62 -16.43
N ALA A 175 5.19 -30.32 -16.52
CA ALA A 175 3.89 -29.70 -16.72
C ALA A 175 3.37 -29.09 -15.41
N ASN A 176 2.94 -27.83 -15.46
CA ASN A 176 2.24 -27.20 -14.34
C ASN A 176 0.81 -27.72 -14.31
N VAL A 177 0.53 -28.66 -13.39
CA VAL A 177 -0.78 -29.28 -13.22
C VAL A 177 -1.38 -28.89 -11.87
N ALA A 178 -2.60 -28.36 -11.91
CA ALA A 178 -3.43 -28.15 -10.74
C ALA A 178 -4.40 -29.33 -10.59
N ARG A 179 -4.55 -29.88 -9.38
CA ARG A 179 -5.56 -30.89 -9.10
C ARG A 179 -6.79 -30.23 -8.49
N VAL A 180 -7.91 -30.30 -9.19
CA VAL A 180 -9.17 -29.67 -8.78
C VAL A 180 -10.28 -30.71 -8.68
N LEU A 181 -11.27 -30.43 -7.84
CA LEU A 181 -12.39 -31.33 -7.62
C LEU A 181 -13.44 -31.18 -8.74
N THR A 182 -13.82 -32.28 -9.37
CA THR A 182 -14.82 -32.30 -10.44
C THR A 182 -15.92 -33.30 -10.12
N PRO A 183 -17.17 -33.06 -10.53
CA PRO A 183 -18.23 -34.05 -10.42
C PRO A 183 -17.96 -35.25 -11.35
N ASP A 184 -18.39 -36.44 -10.92
CA ASP A 184 -18.63 -37.54 -11.85
C ASP A 184 -19.92 -37.26 -12.64
N LEU A 185 -19.98 -37.80 -13.86
CA LEU A 185 -21.16 -37.72 -14.71
C LEU A 185 -21.91 -39.07 -14.65
N PRO A 186 -23.26 -39.06 -14.53
CA PRO A 186 -24.13 -37.88 -14.42
C PRO A 186 -24.03 -37.17 -13.06
N LEU A 187 -24.23 -35.85 -13.06
CA LEU A 187 -24.19 -35.02 -11.86
C LEU A 187 -25.26 -35.47 -10.84
N ARG A 188 -24.85 -35.63 -9.58
CA ARG A 188 -25.76 -35.94 -8.45
C ARG A 188 -26.01 -34.71 -7.61
N ILE A 189 -27.23 -34.15 -7.66
CA ILE A 189 -27.60 -32.93 -6.90
C ILE A 189 -27.51 -33.14 -5.38
N ASP A 190 -27.86 -34.33 -4.87
CA ASP A 190 -27.72 -34.66 -3.44
C ASP A 190 -26.27 -34.58 -2.98
N SER A 191 -25.33 -35.06 -3.81
CA SER A 191 -23.90 -34.92 -3.54
C SER A 191 -23.45 -33.46 -3.57
N LEU A 192 -23.98 -32.67 -4.52
CA LEU A 192 -23.64 -31.25 -4.67
C LEU A 192 -24.03 -30.44 -3.43
N THR A 193 -25.14 -30.82 -2.79
CA THR A 193 -25.69 -30.13 -1.61
C THR A 193 -25.22 -30.70 -0.27
N ALA A 194 -24.50 -31.82 -0.27
CA ALA A 194 -23.96 -32.44 0.94
C ALA A 194 -23.15 -31.44 1.79
N ARG A 195 -23.38 -31.47 3.10
CA ARG A 195 -22.64 -30.61 4.05
C ARG A 195 -21.33 -31.29 4.44
N PRO A 196 -20.27 -30.52 4.77
CA PRO A 196 -19.00 -31.09 5.23
C PRO A 196 -19.13 -32.08 6.41
N VAL A 197 -20.09 -31.83 7.32
CA VAL A 197 -20.37 -32.73 8.46
C VAL A 197 -20.89 -34.10 8.02
N ASP A 198 -21.72 -34.13 6.97
CA ASP A 198 -22.33 -35.37 6.47
C ASP A 198 -21.27 -36.20 5.71
N ILE A 199 -20.37 -35.55 4.98
CA ILE A 199 -19.24 -36.18 4.27
C ILE A 199 -18.30 -36.86 5.28
N ARG A 200 -17.90 -36.14 6.33
CA ARG A 200 -17.01 -36.65 7.37
C ARG A 200 -17.63 -37.78 8.18
N ARG A 201 -18.95 -37.73 8.42
CA ARG A 201 -19.68 -38.81 9.12
C ARG A 201 -19.56 -40.16 8.40
N HIS A 202 -19.37 -40.15 7.08
CA HIS A 202 -19.18 -41.34 6.26
C HIS A 202 -17.68 -41.66 6.01
N ASN A 203 -16.76 -41.04 6.76
CA ASN A 203 -15.31 -41.20 6.61
C ASN A 203 -14.78 -40.89 5.19
N LEU A 204 -15.47 -40.03 4.45
CA LEU A 204 -15.03 -39.57 3.13
C LEU A 204 -14.23 -38.28 3.23
N LEU A 205 -13.21 -38.13 2.39
CA LEU A 205 -12.45 -36.89 2.26
C LEU A 205 -13.12 -35.89 1.30
N TYR A 206 -13.81 -36.42 0.27
CA TYR A 206 -14.52 -35.66 -0.75
C TYR A 206 -15.99 -36.12 -0.83
N PRO A 207 -16.92 -35.29 -1.32
CA PRO A 207 -18.30 -35.72 -1.58
C PRO A 207 -18.36 -36.93 -2.52
N ALA A 208 -19.32 -37.82 -2.32
CA ALA A 208 -19.53 -38.97 -3.21
C ALA A 208 -19.89 -38.51 -4.64
N GLY A 209 -19.39 -39.20 -5.67
CA GLY A 209 -19.58 -38.79 -7.07
C GLY A 209 -18.73 -37.57 -7.44
N THR A 210 -17.54 -37.45 -6.85
CA THR A 210 -16.52 -36.48 -7.24
C THR A 210 -15.19 -37.18 -7.44
N LYS A 211 -14.39 -36.66 -8.38
CA LYS A 211 -13.04 -37.10 -8.65
C LYS A 211 -12.09 -35.92 -8.73
N LEU A 212 -10.82 -36.16 -8.41
CA LEU A 212 -9.76 -35.19 -8.67
C LEU A 212 -9.38 -35.27 -10.15
N MET A 213 -9.42 -34.13 -10.82
CA MET A 213 -9.03 -33.99 -12.22
C MET A 213 -7.80 -33.08 -12.30
N GLY A 214 -6.86 -33.44 -13.19
CA GLY A 214 -5.75 -32.58 -13.52
C GLY A 214 -6.23 -31.46 -14.44
N TYR A 215 -5.81 -30.23 -14.17
CA TYR A 215 -5.88 -29.13 -15.11
C TYR A 215 -4.46 -28.79 -15.47
N GLN A 216 -4.09 -29.05 -16.72
CA GLN A 216 -2.75 -28.74 -17.22
C GLN A 216 -2.75 -27.33 -17.79
N ARG A 217 -1.73 -26.55 -17.42
CA ARG A 217 -1.47 -25.27 -18.06
C ARG A 217 -0.83 -25.50 -19.43
N THR A 218 -1.59 -25.28 -20.51
CA THR A 218 -1.17 -25.55 -21.90
C THR A 218 -0.58 -24.32 -22.60
N GLN A 219 -0.96 -23.12 -22.16
CA GLN A 219 -0.41 -21.87 -22.68
C GLN A 219 -0.14 -20.89 -21.55
N THR A 220 1.07 -20.34 -21.53
CA THR A 220 1.43 -19.16 -20.74
C THR A 220 1.70 -18.03 -21.73
N PRO A 221 1.08 -16.84 -21.57
CA PRO A 221 1.42 -15.69 -22.40
C PRO A 221 2.93 -15.44 -22.37
N ALA A 222 3.52 -15.00 -23.47
CA ALA A 222 4.96 -14.71 -23.53
C ALA A 222 5.38 -13.85 -22.32
N PRO A 223 6.50 -14.16 -21.64
CA PRO A 223 6.92 -13.44 -20.43
C PRO A 223 7.03 -11.95 -20.75
N ARG A 224 6.08 -11.17 -20.27
CA ARG A 224 6.13 -9.73 -20.42
C ARG A 224 7.32 -9.22 -19.61
N ARG A 225 8.18 -8.44 -20.27
CA ARG A 225 8.95 -7.39 -19.58
C ARG A 225 7.95 -6.65 -18.70
N ARG A 226 8.15 -6.67 -17.38
CA ARG A 226 7.35 -5.95 -16.37
C ARG A 226 6.77 -4.68 -17.00
N HIS A 227 5.47 -4.69 -17.31
CA HIS A 227 4.88 -3.57 -18.02
C HIS A 227 5.02 -2.31 -17.16
N ARG A 228 5.54 -1.28 -17.83
CA ARG A 228 6.13 -0.06 -17.32
C ARG A 228 5.22 0.75 -16.41
N ARG A 229 5.88 1.31 -15.38
CA ARG A 229 5.61 2.58 -14.68
C ARG A 229 4.11 2.87 -14.50
N ILE A 230 3.62 2.55 -13.30
CA ILE A 230 2.69 3.44 -12.60
C ILE A 230 3.15 4.87 -12.92
N LYS A 231 2.27 5.76 -13.42
CA LYS A 231 2.61 7.18 -13.52
C LYS A 231 3.10 7.55 -12.12
N HIS A 232 4.42 7.65 -11.92
CA HIS A 232 4.98 7.98 -10.62
C HIS A 232 4.45 9.36 -10.33
N ILE A 233 3.43 9.45 -9.47
CA ILE A 233 3.16 10.71 -8.80
C ILE A 233 4.47 10.99 -8.08
N PRO A 234 5.21 12.04 -8.44
CA PRO A 234 6.49 12.31 -7.82
C PRO A 234 6.27 12.41 -6.32
N VAL A 235 6.87 11.51 -5.55
CA VAL A 235 6.75 11.54 -4.10
C VAL A 235 7.66 12.66 -3.62
N THR A 236 7.06 13.78 -3.22
CA THR A 236 7.76 14.95 -2.68
C THR A 236 7.69 15.01 -1.16
N ALA A 237 6.86 14.18 -0.53
CA ALA A 237 6.71 14.14 0.92
C ALA A 237 6.44 12.71 1.44
N VAL A 238 7.05 12.40 2.58
CA VAL A 238 6.76 11.21 3.39
C VAL A 238 6.54 11.65 4.84
N ARG A 239 5.37 11.35 5.41
CA ARG A 239 5.01 11.68 6.79
C ARG A 239 5.08 10.44 7.67
N PHE A 240 5.71 10.59 8.82
CA PHE A 240 5.90 9.56 9.84
C PHE A 240 5.20 9.97 11.13
N ALA A 241 4.13 9.26 11.52
CA ALA A 241 3.50 9.44 12.81
C ALA A 241 4.35 8.83 13.92
N VAL A 242 4.41 9.51 15.06
CA VAL A 242 5.01 8.96 16.29
C VAL A 242 4.10 7.87 16.85
N ALA A 243 4.56 6.62 16.79
CA ALA A 243 3.79 5.43 17.14
C ALA A 243 4.14 4.93 18.57
N GLN A 244 4.05 5.83 19.54
CA GLN A 244 4.24 5.52 20.96
C GLN A 244 3.39 6.45 21.84
N ARG A 245 3.19 6.08 23.11
CA ARG A 245 2.28 6.78 24.04
C ARG A 245 2.70 8.21 24.40
N SER A 246 3.98 8.54 24.27
CA SER A 246 4.52 9.86 24.65
C SER A 246 5.21 10.57 23.49
N TYR A 247 4.72 11.76 23.17
CA TYR A 247 5.30 12.62 22.15
C TYR A 247 6.55 13.34 22.68
N PRO A 248 7.66 13.35 21.92
CA PRO A 248 8.84 14.11 22.29
C PRO A 248 8.59 15.61 22.34
N SER A 249 9.44 16.34 23.06
CA SER A 249 9.37 17.80 23.06
C SER A 249 9.86 18.35 21.72
N VAL A 250 9.23 19.42 21.24
CA VAL A 250 9.68 20.17 20.05
C VAL A 250 11.12 20.66 20.20
N ARG A 251 11.59 20.87 21.44
CA ARG A 251 12.98 21.27 21.73
C ARG A 251 14.02 20.27 21.22
N ASP A 252 13.61 19.01 21.06
CA ASP A 252 14.43 17.90 20.58
C ASP A 252 14.30 17.68 19.05
N THR A 253 13.70 18.63 18.31
CA THR A 253 13.52 18.55 16.85
C THR A 253 14.81 18.11 16.14
N LEU A 254 15.92 18.81 16.37
CA LEU A 254 17.22 18.50 15.74
C LEU A 254 17.74 17.09 16.03
N ILE A 255 17.36 16.50 17.17
CA ILE A 255 17.75 15.13 17.50
C ILE A 255 16.98 14.17 16.59
N TYR A 256 15.64 14.26 16.60
CA TYR A 256 14.82 13.28 15.89
C TYR A 256 14.88 13.44 14.37
N THR A 257 15.05 14.66 13.85
CA THR A 257 15.24 14.89 12.41
C THR A 257 16.61 14.39 11.92
N ASP A 258 17.68 14.55 12.70
CA ASP A 258 18.99 13.98 12.37
C ASP A 258 19.02 12.45 12.53
N LEU A 259 18.32 11.89 13.52
CA LEU A 259 18.16 10.43 13.65
C LEU A 259 17.39 9.83 12.48
N LEU A 260 16.32 10.48 12.02
CA LEU A 260 15.57 10.05 10.85
C LEU A 260 16.45 10.07 9.60
N ARG A 261 17.20 11.17 9.39
CA ARG A 261 18.15 11.27 8.29
C ARG A 261 19.22 10.18 8.34
N THR A 262 19.88 10.00 9.48
CA THR A 262 20.97 9.01 9.61
C THR A 262 20.47 7.58 9.45
N SER A 263 19.28 7.28 9.95
CA SER A 263 18.63 5.97 9.78
C SER A 263 18.26 5.71 8.32
N ALA A 264 17.69 6.69 7.63
CA ALA A 264 17.37 6.59 6.21
C ALA A 264 18.64 6.38 5.36
N LEU A 265 19.71 7.12 5.64
CA LEU A 265 21.00 6.96 4.95
C LEU A 265 21.65 5.60 5.24
N ALA A 266 21.53 5.07 6.45
CA ALA A 266 22.02 3.73 6.79
C ALA A 266 21.26 2.64 6.01
N LYS A 267 19.94 2.78 5.84
CA LYS A 267 19.13 1.88 5.01
C LYS A 267 19.47 1.98 3.53
N LEU A 268 19.68 3.20 3.03
CA LEU A 268 20.09 3.45 1.64
C LEU A 268 21.48 2.87 1.35
N GLY A 269 22.44 3.06 2.26
CA GLY A 269 23.80 2.53 2.12
C GLY A 269 23.87 1.00 2.10
N ARG A 270 22.88 0.30 2.67
CA ARG A 270 22.76 -1.17 2.56
C ARG A 270 22.17 -1.64 1.23
N ARG A 271 21.53 -0.72 0.48
CA ARG A 271 20.91 -0.99 -0.83
C ARG A 271 21.81 -0.63 -2.00
N ARG A 272 22.67 0.35 -1.81
CA ARG A 272 23.61 0.82 -2.84
C ARG A 272 24.98 0.20 -2.63
N GLU A 273 25.44 -0.57 -3.60
CA GLU A 273 26.83 -1.07 -3.64
C GLU A 273 27.82 0.07 -3.94
N GLU A 274 27.41 1.04 -4.75
CA GLU A 274 28.22 2.19 -5.17
C GLU A 274 27.68 3.52 -4.64
N ARG A 275 28.57 4.50 -4.44
CA ARG A 275 28.16 5.87 -4.10
C ARG A 275 27.49 6.53 -5.30
N ARG A 276 26.31 7.09 -5.06
CA ARG A 276 25.51 7.86 -6.03
C ARG A 276 24.96 9.11 -5.37
N ASP A 277 24.54 10.06 -6.19
CA ASP A 277 23.83 11.26 -5.75
C ASP A 277 22.63 10.88 -4.87
N THR A 278 22.39 11.66 -3.82
CA THR A 278 21.28 11.41 -2.90
C THR A 278 20.58 12.70 -2.47
N MET A 279 19.26 12.68 -2.66
CA MET A 279 18.35 13.72 -2.21
C MET A 279 18.12 13.64 -0.70
N LEU A 280 18.35 12.50 -0.05
CA LEU A 280 18.25 12.37 1.41
C LEU A 280 19.33 13.17 2.16
N ALA A 281 20.50 13.36 1.55
CA ALA A 281 21.62 14.06 2.19
C ALA A 281 22.06 15.35 1.49
N GLY A 282 21.57 15.64 0.29
CA GLY A 282 22.10 16.73 -0.53
C GLY A 282 23.58 16.51 -0.87
N ARG A 283 23.93 15.28 -1.28
CA ARG A 283 25.31 14.90 -1.61
C ARG A 283 25.40 14.29 -3.00
N ARG A 284 26.46 14.64 -3.72
CA ARG A 284 26.83 14.04 -5.01
C ARG A 284 27.62 12.75 -4.79
N ALA A 285 27.76 11.96 -5.85
CA ALA A 285 28.49 10.69 -5.87
C ALA A 285 29.95 10.83 -5.40
N ASP A 286 30.57 11.97 -5.69
CA ASP A 286 31.94 12.34 -5.24
C ASP A 286 32.03 12.75 -3.76
N GLY A 287 30.89 12.83 -3.06
CA GLY A 287 30.79 13.23 -1.65
C GLY A 287 30.67 14.74 -1.41
N SER A 288 30.74 15.57 -2.46
CA SER A 288 30.51 17.01 -2.37
C SER A 288 29.04 17.34 -2.08
N ARG A 289 28.79 18.55 -1.58
CA ARG A 289 27.43 19.05 -1.33
C ARG A 289 26.77 19.43 -2.64
N THR A 290 25.47 19.15 -2.77
CA THR A 290 24.68 19.60 -3.92
C THR A 290 24.44 21.10 -3.85
N ASP A 291 24.67 21.79 -4.97
CA ASP A 291 24.17 23.14 -5.21
C ASP A 291 22.85 23.05 -5.98
N ASP A 292 21.80 22.66 -5.26
CA ASP A 292 20.49 22.34 -5.82
C ASP A 292 19.41 23.35 -5.41
N GLY A 293 19.80 24.49 -4.82
CA GLY A 293 18.85 25.48 -4.30
C GLY A 293 17.99 24.96 -3.16
N HIS A 294 18.52 24.10 -2.28
CA HIS A 294 17.80 23.46 -1.17
C HIS A 294 16.64 22.56 -1.61
N ARG A 295 16.76 21.93 -2.78
CA ARG A 295 15.74 21.01 -3.32
C ARG A 295 15.85 19.56 -2.80
N HIS A 296 16.89 19.26 -2.05
CA HIS A 296 17.07 18.03 -1.29
C HIS A 296 16.29 18.00 0.02
N ALA A 297 16.33 16.87 0.71
CA ALA A 297 15.45 16.55 1.83
C ALA A 297 15.53 17.54 2.99
N HIS A 298 14.35 17.96 3.43
CA HIS A 298 14.10 18.66 4.68
C HIS A 298 13.40 17.71 5.62
N TYR A 299 14.00 17.48 6.77
CA TYR A 299 13.46 16.69 7.87
C TYR A 299 12.81 17.65 8.86
N LEU A 300 11.49 17.75 8.82
CA LEU A 300 10.70 18.77 9.50
C LEU A 300 9.85 18.15 10.61
N PRO A 301 9.66 18.80 11.76
CA PRO A 301 8.69 18.38 12.76
C PRO A 301 7.28 18.82 12.37
N ILE A 302 6.29 18.00 12.69
CA ILE A 302 4.90 18.45 12.85
C ILE A 302 4.56 18.37 14.33
N THR A 303 3.91 19.42 14.83
CA THR A 303 3.67 19.58 16.26
C THR A 303 2.23 19.92 16.58
N GLU A 304 1.73 19.39 17.69
CA GLU A 304 0.47 19.84 18.27
C GLU A 304 0.63 21.19 19.01
N PRO A 305 -0.48 21.91 19.22
CA PRO A 305 -0.53 23.02 20.17
C PRO A 305 -0.01 22.56 21.54
N GLY A 306 1.09 23.16 22.01
CA GLY A 306 1.80 22.72 23.22
C GLY A 306 3.24 22.27 22.97
N GLY A 307 3.66 22.17 21.71
CA GLY A 307 5.08 21.97 21.36
C GLY A 307 5.56 20.55 21.59
N ARG A 308 4.72 19.56 21.27
CA ARG A 308 5.09 18.15 21.19
C ARG A 308 5.13 17.70 19.74
N ILE A 309 6.09 16.83 19.40
CA ILE A 309 6.27 16.31 18.05
C ILE A 309 5.33 15.12 17.85
N THR A 310 4.29 15.30 17.05
CA THR A 310 3.32 14.25 16.71
C THR A 310 3.76 13.47 15.48
N ASP A 311 4.42 14.14 14.54
CA ASP A 311 4.91 13.54 13.31
C ASP A 311 6.27 14.13 12.91
N LEU A 312 6.97 13.39 12.05
CA LEU A 312 8.13 13.85 11.31
C LEU A 312 7.80 13.82 9.82
N LEU A 313 8.13 14.88 9.11
CA LEU A 313 7.94 15.01 7.67
C LEU A 313 9.30 15.01 6.98
N VAL A 314 9.45 14.20 5.93
CA VAL A 314 10.57 14.30 5.00
C VAL A 314 10.03 14.92 3.72
N TRP A 315 10.38 16.18 3.48
CA TRP A 315 9.98 16.93 2.29
C TRP A 315 11.16 17.09 1.33
N VAL A 316 11.00 16.66 0.09
CA VAL A 316 12.00 16.74 -0.97
C VAL A 316 11.41 17.50 -2.16
N PRO A 317 11.67 18.80 -2.30
CA PRO A 317 11.11 19.62 -3.39
C PRO A 317 11.37 19.06 -4.80
N ALA A 318 12.52 18.41 -5.02
CA ALA A 318 12.86 17.80 -6.30
C ALA A 318 12.31 16.37 -6.47
N GLY A 319 11.64 15.81 -5.46
CA GLY A 319 11.13 14.44 -5.45
C GLY A 319 12.14 13.40 -5.01
N LEU A 320 11.62 12.21 -4.66
CA LEU A 320 12.38 11.05 -4.24
C LEU A 320 12.48 10.01 -5.36
N GLY A 321 13.66 9.42 -5.53
CA GLY A 321 13.83 8.19 -6.32
C GLY A 321 13.29 6.96 -5.59
N ASP A 322 13.06 5.87 -6.33
CA ASP A 322 12.46 4.65 -5.78
C ASP A 322 13.28 4.03 -4.63
N ASP A 323 14.61 3.98 -4.78
CA ASP A 323 15.50 3.40 -3.77
C ASP A 323 15.60 4.26 -2.49
N GLU A 324 15.56 5.58 -2.63
CA GLU A 324 15.52 6.52 -1.52
C GLU A 324 14.16 6.47 -0.80
N LEU A 325 13.07 6.33 -1.54
CA LEU A 325 11.74 6.15 -0.99
C LEU A 325 11.68 4.83 -0.20
N GLU A 326 12.13 3.72 -0.78
CA GLU A 326 12.20 2.43 -0.07
C GLU A 326 13.05 2.53 1.21
N ALA A 327 14.23 3.15 1.13
CA ALA A 327 15.10 3.34 2.27
C ALA A 327 14.45 4.16 3.39
N LEU A 328 13.66 5.18 3.04
CA LEU A 328 12.86 5.96 3.99
C LEU A 328 11.73 5.12 4.59
N THR A 329 10.98 4.39 3.78
CA THR A 329 9.83 3.60 4.25
C THR A 329 10.24 2.42 5.15
N ASP A 330 11.48 1.95 5.02
CA ASP A 330 12.08 0.93 5.89
C ASP A 330 12.42 1.45 7.31
N VAL A 331 12.37 2.76 7.56
CA VAL A 331 12.67 3.35 8.86
C VAL A 331 11.45 3.27 9.77
N THR A 332 11.50 2.36 10.74
CA THR A 332 10.42 2.11 11.71
C THR A 332 10.77 2.52 13.14
N HIS A 333 12.06 2.71 13.41
CA HIS A 333 12.59 3.04 14.74
C HIS A 333 13.78 3.98 14.59
N LEU A 334 13.81 5.01 15.43
CA LEU A 334 14.93 5.91 15.59
C LEU A 334 15.59 5.63 16.92
N GLN A 335 16.92 5.48 16.93
CA GLN A 335 17.67 5.24 18.15
C GLN A 335 19.00 5.98 18.08
N SER A 336 19.29 6.77 19.11
CA SER A 336 20.58 7.42 19.25
C SER A 336 21.64 6.46 19.77
N PRO A 337 22.85 6.43 19.18
CA PRO A 337 23.97 5.69 19.75
C PRO A 337 24.56 6.37 21.00
N PHE A 338 24.20 7.63 21.27
CA PHE A 338 24.81 8.42 22.35
C PHE A 338 23.99 8.42 23.65
N MET A 339 22.66 8.28 23.54
CA MET A 339 21.76 8.34 24.70
C MET A 339 20.49 7.52 24.45
N ASP A 340 20.23 6.54 25.32
CA ASP A 340 19.11 5.61 25.20
C ASP A 340 17.74 6.31 25.25
N LYS A 341 17.63 7.43 25.97
CA LYS A 341 16.39 8.23 26.03
C LYS A 341 15.95 8.79 24.67
N TRP A 342 16.86 8.93 23.72
CA TRP A 342 16.54 9.40 22.36
C TRP A 342 16.20 8.21 21.47
N ARG A 343 15.07 7.59 21.79
CA ARG A 343 14.45 6.53 20.99
C ARG A 343 13.03 6.94 20.62
N LEU A 344 12.62 6.60 19.39
CA LEU A 344 11.30 6.94 18.87
C LEU A 344 10.83 5.85 17.92
N THR A 345 9.67 5.26 18.19
CA THR A 345 8.99 4.39 17.23
C THR A 345 8.15 5.25 16.29
N ILE A 346 8.31 5.07 14.99
CA ILE A 346 7.58 5.83 13.97
C ILE A 346 6.94 4.91 12.94
N ARG A 347 5.82 5.33 12.36
CA ARG A 347 5.13 4.60 11.28
C ARG A 347 4.77 5.56 10.16
N ILE A 348 4.76 5.07 8.93
CA ILE A 348 4.33 5.87 7.78
C ILE A 348 2.85 6.20 7.96
N ALA A 349 2.55 7.50 7.96
CA ALA A 349 1.19 8.02 7.99
C ALA A 349 0.70 8.37 6.57
N GLY A 350 1.62 8.73 5.66
CA GLY A 350 1.31 9.02 4.27
C GLY A 350 2.54 9.27 3.41
N LEU A 351 2.37 9.09 2.10
CA LEU A 351 3.37 9.33 1.05
C LEU A 351 2.69 9.93 -0.17
N GLY A 352 3.32 10.92 -0.81
CA GLY A 352 2.74 11.57 -1.99
C GLY A 352 3.27 12.98 -2.21
N MET A 353 2.39 13.84 -2.74
CA MET A 353 2.67 15.26 -2.89
C MET A 353 2.59 15.97 -1.54
N VAL A 354 3.47 16.95 -1.29
CA VAL A 354 3.47 17.69 -0.02
C VAL A 354 2.13 18.37 0.28
N ASP A 355 1.37 18.76 -0.75
CA ASP A 355 0.03 19.33 -0.63
C ASP A 355 -0.96 18.39 0.07
N ASP A 356 -0.87 17.09 -0.22
CA ASP A 356 -1.77 16.08 0.36
C ASP A 356 -1.27 15.59 1.72
N ILE A 357 0.05 15.57 1.92
CA ILE A 357 0.70 14.93 3.07
C ILE A 357 0.88 15.89 4.26
N ALA A 358 1.09 17.17 3.99
CA ALA A 358 1.27 18.21 5.00
C ALA A 358 0.57 19.52 4.59
N PRO A 359 -0.75 19.51 4.36
CA PRO A 359 -1.53 20.70 3.99
C PRO A 359 -1.32 21.88 4.95
N GLU A 360 -1.04 21.60 6.23
CA GLU A 360 -0.76 22.59 7.27
C GLU A 360 0.53 23.40 7.05
N LEU A 361 1.42 23.00 6.12
CA LEU A 361 2.67 23.71 5.82
C LEU A 361 2.70 24.37 4.43
N VAL A 362 1.78 24.03 3.53
CA VAL A 362 1.84 24.44 2.10
C VAL A 362 0.85 25.53 1.69
N GLY A 363 -0.15 25.85 2.50
CA GLY A 363 -1.23 26.76 2.13
C GLY A 363 -0.72 28.12 1.62
N PRO A 364 -1.31 28.69 0.54
CA PRO A 364 -0.94 30.03 0.09
C PRO A 364 -1.27 31.02 1.21
N SER A 365 -0.26 31.76 1.68
CA SER A 365 -0.45 32.76 2.74
C SER A 365 0.44 33.97 2.55
N THR A 366 -0.07 35.13 2.96
CA THR A 366 0.71 36.36 3.07
C THR A 366 1.37 36.49 4.45
N VAL A 367 0.92 35.73 5.45
CA VAL A 367 1.39 35.81 6.84
C VAL A 367 1.90 34.45 7.30
N TRP A 368 3.17 34.39 7.68
CA TRP A 368 3.89 33.20 8.09
C TRP A 368 4.47 33.38 9.48
N THR A 369 4.34 32.39 10.35
CA THR A 369 4.93 32.44 11.70
C THR A 369 5.84 31.24 11.94
N THR A 370 6.99 31.49 12.57
CA THR A 370 7.92 30.40 12.89
C THR A 370 7.34 29.47 13.96
N THR A 371 7.31 28.17 13.69
CA THR A 371 7.02 27.11 14.67
C THR A 371 8.29 26.65 15.39
N THR A 372 9.43 26.65 14.68
CA THR A 372 10.76 26.47 15.26
C THR A 372 11.60 27.72 15.04
N PRO A 373 12.48 28.09 15.98
CA PRO A 373 13.14 29.39 15.92
C PRO A 373 14.07 29.46 14.71
N PHE A 374 14.08 30.61 14.04
CA PHE A 374 15.01 30.92 12.98
C PHE A 374 16.42 31.10 13.57
N VAL A 375 17.40 30.45 12.95
CA VAL A 375 18.81 30.58 13.29
C VAL A 375 19.53 31.13 12.05
N PRO A 376 20.13 32.33 12.09
CA PRO A 376 20.82 32.87 10.93
C PRO A 376 22.02 32.00 10.52
N SER A 377 22.28 31.91 9.21
CA SER A 377 23.45 31.17 8.70
C SER A 377 24.76 31.90 9.06
N ARG A 378 24.74 33.24 9.07
CA ARG A 378 25.88 34.11 9.39
C ARG A 378 25.85 34.62 10.84
N TYR A 379 26.98 35.12 11.33
CA TYR A 379 27.09 35.74 12.65
C TYR A 379 26.85 37.24 12.57
N ALA A 380 25.97 37.76 13.44
CA ALA A 380 25.81 39.20 13.63
C ALA A 380 27.09 39.80 14.22
N LYS A 381 27.59 40.88 13.61
CA LYS A 381 28.67 41.69 14.20
C LYS A 381 28.09 42.58 15.30
N LYS A 382 28.89 42.94 16.32
CA LYS A 382 28.44 43.75 17.47
C LYS A 382 27.75 45.07 17.10
N ARG A 383 28.10 45.64 15.95
CA ARG A 383 27.56 46.90 15.44
C ARG A 383 26.18 46.79 14.78
N HIS A 384 25.70 45.58 14.49
CA HIS A 384 24.42 45.40 13.81
C HIS A 384 23.29 45.37 14.83
N GLU A 385 22.22 46.13 14.56
CA GLU A 385 20.95 45.96 15.24
C GLU A 385 20.39 44.56 14.88
N TRP A 386 19.81 43.87 15.87
CA TRP A 386 19.47 42.46 15.71
C TRP A 386 18.29 42.25 14.76
N SER A 387 17.26 43.09 14.84
CA SER A 387 16.08 42.97 13.99
C SER A 387 16.42 43.25 12.51
N GLU A 388 17.25 44.26 12.24
CA GLU A 388 17.76 44.58 10.91
C GLU A 388 18.62 43.44 10.35
N PHE A 389 19.51 42.87 11.18
CA PHE A 389 20.32 41.73 10.77
C PHE A 389 19.48 40.49 10.41
N VAL A 390 18.45 40.18 11.22
CA VAL A 390 17.55 39.06 10.95
C VAL A 390 16.73 39.30 9.69
N HIS A 391 16.22 40.52 9.50
CA HIS A 391 15.48 40.90 8.29
C HIS A 391 16.34 40.69 7.04
N HIS A 392 17.58 41.16 7.05
CA HIS A 392 18.53 40.97 5.94
C HIS A 392 18.81 39.48 5.67
N GLU A 393 19.03 38.67 6.72
CA GLU A 393 19.30 37.24 6.55
C GLU A 393 18.08 36.47 6.04
N VAL A 394 16.86 36.82 6.45
CA VAL A 394 15.64 36.19 5.91
C VAL A 394 15.44 36.56 4.45
N THR A 395 15.59 37.83 4.10
CA THR A 395 15.48 38.31 2.71
C THR A 395 16.48 37.58 1.80
N ARG A 396 17.76 37.51 2.22
CA ARG A 396 18.80 36.75 1.52
C ARG A 396 18.45 35.28 1.31
N GLU A 397 17.86 34.63 2.31
CA GLU A 397 17.47 33.22 2.24
C GLU A 397 16.24 33.00 1.34
N LEU A 398 15.32 33.97 1.25
CA LEU A 398 14.17 33.95 0.34
C LEU A 398 14.61 34.13 -1.12
N ASP A 399 15.49 35.10 -1.39
CA ASP A 399 16.05 35.32 -2.73
C ASP A 399 16.75 34.07 -3.26
N TYR A 400 17.55 33.41 -2.41
CA TYR A 400 18.25 32.17 -2.75
C TYR A 400 17.30 31.00 -3.09
N ARG A 401 16.05 31.05 -2.64
CA ARG A 401 15.02 30.02 -2.86
C ARG A 401 14.00 30.42 -3.94
N SER A 402 14.39 31.31 -4.85
CA SER A 402 13.58 31.77 -6.00
C SER A 402 12.35 32.61 -5.63
N TYR A 403 12.32 33.22 -4.44
CA TYR A 403 11.31 34.21 -4.04
C TYR A 403 11.82 35.63 -4.30
N LEU A 404 12.25 35.90 -5.53
CA LEU A 404 12.80 37.19 -5.92
C LEU A 404 11.75 38.30 -5.78
N ASP A 405 12.22 39.48 -5.35
CA ASP A 405 11.48 40.73 -5.22
C ASP A 405 10.22 40.64 -4.35
N LEU A 406 10.24 39.76 -3.34
CA LEU A 406 9.16 39.66 -2.38
C LEU A 406 9.27 40.81 -1.36
N ASP A 407 8.28 41.70 -1.35
CA ASP A 407 8.17 42.70 -0.28
C ASP A 407 7.92 41.98 1.05
N VAL A 408 8.84 42.15 2.00
CA VAL A 408 8.92 41.39 3.24
C VAL A 408 8.96 42.34 4.43
N ASN A 409 7.90 42.27 5.24
CA ASN A 409 7.88 42.89 6.56
C ASN A 409 8.04 41.80 7.63
N LEU A 410 9.05 41.95 8.48
CA LEU A 410 9.43 40.95 9.46
C LEU A 410 9.39 41.54 10.86
N THR A 411 8.69 40.85 11.76
CA THR A 411 8.61 41.21 13.18
C THR A 411 9.27 40.12 14.02
N VAL A 412 10.19 40.52 14.89
CA VAL A 412 10.79 39.62 15.89
C VAL A 412 9.82 39.43 17.04
N ARG A 413 9.42 38.20 17.30
CA ARG A 413 8.59 37.83 18.43
C ARG A 413 9.47 37.57 19.65
N HIS A 414 9.13 38.21 20.76
CA HIS A 414 9.78 37.97 22.04
C HIS A 414 9.14 36.77 22.76
N GLY A 415 9.98 35.96 23.41
CA GLY A 415 9.54 34.74 24.09
C GLY A 415 9.46 33.51 23.16
N GLY A 416 9.41 32.33 23.78
CA GLY A 416 9.34 31.03 23.09
C GLY A 416 10.26 29.97 23.73
N PRO A 417 10.06 28.68 23.44
CA PRO A 417 10.89 27.62 24.00
C PRO A 417 12.37 27.79 23.61
N SER A 418 13.28 27.40 24.50
CA SER A 418 14.68 27.20 24.14
C SER A 418 14.82 25.92 23.31
N PHE A 419 15.48 26.02 22.16
CA PHE A 419 15.78 24.89 21.30
C PHE A 419 17.27 24.57 21.38
N ARG A 420 17.59 23.29 21.24
CA ARG A 420 18.95 22.89 20.88
C ARG A 420 19.26 23.44 19.49
N LYS A 421 20.49 23.91 19.27
CA LYS A 421 20.91 24.51 17.99
C LYS A 421 21.98 23.69 17.27
N GLY A 422 22.71 22.84 17.99
CA GLY A 422 23.60 21.83 17.41
C GLY A 422 22.93 20.46 17.22
N ARG A 423 23.37 19.69 16.21
CA ARG A 423 23.01 18.28 16.09
C ARG A 423 23.74 17.45 17.15
N PRO A 424 23.24 16.27 17.56
CA PRO A 424 23.83 15.49 18.66
C PRO A 424 25.34 15.19 18.52
N ALA A 425 25.82 14.99 17.30
CA ALA A 425 27.23 14.73 17.00
C ALA A 425 28.11 15.99 16.85
N THR A 426 27.53 17.20 17.01
CA THR A 426 28.22 18.48 16.83
C THR A 426 28.15 19.33 18.10
N ARG A 427 29.12 20.23 18.30
CA ARG A 427 29.08 21.20 19.41
C ARG A 427 27.82 22.07 19.31
N ASP A 428 27.24 22.40 20.47
CA ASP A 428 26.04 23.23 20.51
C ASP A 428 26.35 24.63 19.95
N ASP A 429 25.47 25.10 19.08
CA ASP A 429 25.69 26.32 18.32
C ASP A 429 25.25 27.54 19.15
N ARG A 430 26.18 28.45 19.41
CA ARG A 430 25.93 29.66 20.20
C ARG A 430 25.28 30.79 19.40
N ARG A 431 24.92 30.57 18.13
CA ARG A 431 24.20 31.56 17.32
C ARG A 431 22.92 32.01 18.02
N ARG A 432 22.66 33.32 17.95
CA ARG A 432 21.37 33.89 18.37
C ARG A 432 20.26 33.36 17.46
N SER A 433 19.07 33.20 18.01
CA SER A 433 17.91 32.69 17.31
C SER A 433 16.70 33.55 17.64
N ALA A 434 15.71 33.57 16.76
CA ALA A 434 14.52 34.40 16.93
C ALA A 434 13.27 33.67 16.45
N TYR A 435 12.13 33.93 17.11
CA TYR A 435 10.83 33.62 16.56
C TYR A 435 10.35 34.80 15.73
N LEU A 436 9.75 34.54 14.58
CA LEU A 436 9.46 35.56 13.59
C LEU A 436 8.01 35.48 13.14
N THR A 437 7.45 36.64 12.84
CA THR A 437 6.29 36.78 11.97
C THR A 437 6.77 37.43 10.68
N LEU A 438 6.53 36.77 9.56
CA LEU A 438 6.87 37.20 8.22
C LEU A 438 5.57 37.57 7.49
N ARG A 439 5.47 38.82 7.04
CA ARG A 439 4.40 39.29 6.15
C ARG A 439 5.00 39.53 4.77
N THR A 440 4.29 39.07 3.74
CA THR A 440 4.72 39.09 2.35
C THR A 440 3.73 39.89 1.51
N GLY A 441 4.20 40.66 0.54
CA GLY A 441 3.34 41.50 -0.32
C GLY A 441 2.38 40.73 -1.22
N ARG A 442 2.59 39.42 -1.40
CA ARG A 442 1.72 38.52 -2.17
C ARG A 442 1.70 37.11 -1.54
N PRO A 443 0.63 36.31 -1.73
CA PRO A 443 0.60 34.95 -1.20
C PRO A 443 1.76 34.09 -1.71
N VAL A 444 2.47 33.45 -0.78
CA VAL A 444 3.53 32.47 -1.06
C VAL A 444 3.05 31.09 -0.64
N ARG A 445 3.49 30.02 -1.33
CA ARG A 445 3.22 28.62 -0.93
C ARG A 445 4.43 28.06 -0.17
N GLY A 446 4.17 27.28 0.87
CA GLY A 446 5.22 26.59 1.63
C GLY A 446 5.50 25.16 1.12
N PRO A 447 6.17 24.31 1.92
CA PRO A 447 6.76 24.61 3.22
C PRO A 447 7.86 25.67 3.16
N LEU A 448 7.95 26.52 4.19
CA LEU A 448 8.98 27.56 4.29
C LEU A 448 9.92 27.24 5.46
N ALA A 449 11.13 26.79 5.15
CA ALA A 449 12.18 26.49 6.13
C ALA A 449 13.47 27.27 5.78
N LEU A 450 13.84 28.22 6.65
CA LEU A 450 14.90 29.20 6.37
C LEU A 450 16.02 29.17 7.42
N GLY A 451 17.24 29.49 6.98
CA GLY A 451 18.39 29.67 7.85
C GLY A 451 19.17 28.39 8.17
N HIS A 452 20.01 28.47 9.20
CA HIS A 452 20.86 27.39 9.65
C HIS A 452 20.05 26.21 10.17
N ASN A 453 20.42 25.00 9.73
CA ASN A 453 19.71 23.75 10.04
C ASN A 453 18.24 23.73 9.58
N SER A 454 17.87 24.48 8.53
CA SER A 454 16.53 24.42 7.94
C SER A 454 16.13 23.02 7.48
N HIS A 455 17.09 22.27 6.91
CA HIS A 455 16.92 20.86 6.52
C HIS A 455 16.69 19.89 7.69
N PHE A 456 16.83 20.36 8.93
CA PHE A 456 16.60 19.58 10.15
C PHE A 456 15.47 20.18 10.99
N GLY A 457 14.66 21.05 10.39
CA GLY A 457 13.45 21.57 11.00
C GLY A 457 13.62 22.83 11.82
N MET A 458 14.76 23.53 11.75
CA MET A 458 14.93 24.87 12.34
C MET A 458 14.42 25.96 11.38
N GLY A 459 13.98 27.10 11.91
CA GLY A 459 13.42 28.18 11.10
C GLY A 459 12.26 27.73 10.21
N LEU A 460 11.45 26.79 10.67
CA LEU A 460 10.24 26.34 10.00
C LEU A 460 9.12 27.35 10.24
N PHE A 461 8.47 27.79 9.18
CA PHE A 461 7.31 28.68 9.21
C PHE A 461 6.04 27.91 8.85
N SER A 462 4.96 28.26 9.52
CA SER A 462 3.60 27.80 9.20
C SER A 462 2.74 28.99 8.74
N PRO A 463 1.84 28.76 7.77
CA PRO A 463 0.91 29.78 7.33
C PRO A 463 -0.05 30.13 8.47
N THR A 464 -0.28 31.41 8.68
CA THR A 464 -1.33 31.88 9.58
C THR A 464 -2.57 32.10 8.73
N THR A 465 -3.66 31.41 9.03
CA THR A 465 -4.98 31.80 8.51
C THR A 465 -5.36 33.11 9.18
N ASP A 466 -5.52 34.17 8.38
CA ASP A 466 -6.15 35.39 8.86
C ASP A 466 -7.53 35.00 9.42
N PRO A 467 -7.87 35.33 10.67
CA PRO A 467 -9.24 35.21 11.12
C PRO A 467 -10.07 36.14 10.21
N ARG A 468 -10.85 35.55 9.31
CA ARG A 468 -11.85 36.29 8.54
C ARG A 468 -12.85 36.94 9.47
#